data_AF-A0A0H4A026-F1
#
_entry.id   AF-A0A0H4A026-F1
#
_cell.length_a   1.000
_cell.length_b   1.000
_cell.length_c   1.000
_cell.angle_alpha   90.00
_cell.angle_beta   90.00
_cell.angle_gamma   90.00
#
_symmetry.space_group_name_H-M   'P 1'
#
loop_
_entity.id
_entity.type
_entity.pdbx_description
1 polymer ?
#
loop_
_entity_poly.entity_id
_entity_poly.type
_entity_poly.pdbx_seq_one_letter_code
_entity_poly.pdbx_strand_id
1 'polypeptide(L)'
;GYDLTPEQWVQVREVVVERGLVPLLDMAYQGFAESIDADGAAVRAFAGAGIPVFVTTSFSKTFSLYGERIGALSVVCSDADEAKRVLKPGGR
;
A
#
# COMPACT_ATOMS: atom_id res chain seq x y z
N GLY A 1 16.58 -7.16 -0.95
CA GLY A 1 16.47 -6.54 0.37
C GLY A 1 16.19 -7.64 1.36
N TYR A 2 16.31 -7.40 2.66
CA TYR A 2 15.71 -8.33 3.62
C TYR A 2 14.21 -8.04 3.63
N ASP A 3 13.48 -8.80 2.81
CA ASP A 3 12.04 -8.68 2.71
C ASP A 3 11.39 -9.58 3.78
N LEU A 4 10.40 -9.05 4.49
CA LEU A 4 9.66 -9.81 5.50
C LEU A 4 8.89 -10.94 4.83
N THR A 5 8.82 -12.10 5.48
CA THR A 5 7.93 -13.18 5.04
C THR A 5 6.46 -12.78 5.19
N PRO A 6 5.52 -13.42 4.47
CA PRO A 6 4.09 -13.17 4.65
C PRO A 6 3.62 -13.27 6.11
N GLU A 7 4.15 -14.22 6.87
CA GLU A 7 3.83 -14.42 8.29
C GLU A 7 4.34 -13.27 9.16
N GLN A 8 5.52 -12.74 8.85
CA GLN A 8 6.05 -11.57 9.54
C GLN A 8 5.23 -10.32 9.25
N TRP A 9 4.71 -10.17 8.02
CA TRP A 9 3.78 -9.08 7.70
C TRP A 9 2.48 -9.15 8.50
N VAL A 10 1.98 -10.35 8.78
CA VAL A 10 0.82 -10.55 9.67
C VAL A 10 1.12 -10.05 11.09
N GLN A 11 2.30 -10.36 11.63
CA GLN A 11 2.72 -9.89 12.96
C GLN A 11 2.86 -8.36 13.01
N VAL A 12 3.46 -7.75 11.99
CA VAL A 12 3.58 -6.29 11.90
C VAL A 12 2.20 -5.64 11.87
N ARG A 13 1.28 -6.17 11.05
CA ARG A 13 -0.11 -5.70 10.98
C ARG A 13 -0.80 -5.74 12.34
N GLU A 14 -0.64 -6.82 13.10
CA GLU A 14 -1.25 -6.96 14.43
C GLU A 14 -0.79 -5.84 15.37
N VAL A 15 0.52 -5.56 15.41
CA VAL A 15 1.07 -4.46 16.23
C VAL A 15 0.56 -3.09 15.77
N VAL A 16 0.46 -2.88 14.45
CA VAL A 16 -0.07 -1.63 13.88
C VAL A 16 -1.52 -1.42 14.31
N VAL A 17 -2.35 -2.46 14.21
CA VAL A 17 -3.77 -2.41 14.62
C VAL A 17 -3.88 -2.21 16.13
N GLU A 18 -3.16 -2.99 16.94
CA GLU A 18 -3.18 -2.90 18.40
C GLU A 18 -2.84 -1.50 18.90
N ARG A 19 -1.90 -0.83 18.23
CA ARG A 19 -1.41 0.51 18.60
C ARG A 19 -2.19 1.65 17.93
N GLY A 20 -3.20 1.36 17.11
CA GLY A 20 -3.96 2.36 16.37
C GLY A 20 -3.10 3.19 15.40
N LEU A 21 -2.06 2.58 14.82
CA LEU A 21 -1.16 3.23 13.88
C LEU A 21 -1.77 3.26 12.48
N VAL A 22 -1.39 4.26 11.69
CA VAL A 22 -1.78 4.39 10.28
C VAL A 22 -0.61 3.97 9.39
N PRO A 23 -0.69 2.80 8.71
CA PRO A 23 0.39 2.32 7.87
C PRO A 23 0.45 3.05 6.52
N LEU A 24 1.68 3.34 6.08
CA LEU A 24 2.02 3.77 4.72
C LEU A 24 2.97 2.73 4.11
N LEU A 25 2.51 2.05 3.07
CA LEU A 25 3.26 1.02 2.34
C LEU A 25 3.84 1.63 1.07
N ASP A 26 5.18 1.67 0.95
CA ASP A 26 5.86 2.17 -0.25
C ASP A 26 6.26 1.03 -1.19
N MET A 27 5.52 0.89 -2.28
CA MET A 27 5.69 -0.11 -3.32
C MET A 27 6.43 0.47 -4.52
N ALA A 28 7.74 0.68 -4.37
CA ALA A 28 8.59 1.24 -5.42
C ALA A 28 9.20 0.20 -6.40
N TYR A 29 9.05 -1.10 -6.12
CA TYR A 29 9.66 -2.21 -6.87
C TYR A 29 8.68 -3.35 -7.17
N GLN A 30 7.38 -3.07 -7.23
CA GLN A 30 6.39 -4.11 -7.54
C GLN A 30 6.68 -4.72 -8.92
N GLY A 31 6.80 -6.05 -8.96
CA GLY A 31 7.19 -6.84 -10.14
C GLY A 31 8.69 -7.03 -10.34
N PHE A 32 9.55 -6.58 -9.42
CA PHE A 32 11.02 -6.67 -9.54
C PHE A 32 11.69 -7.71 -8.62
N ALA A 33 11.04 -8.18 -7.55
CA ALA A 33 11.67 -9.13 -6.63
C ALA A 33 11.44 -10.59 -7.05
N GLU A 34 10.22 -11.13 -6.87
CA GLU A 34 9.90 -12.51 -7.28
C GLU A 34 8.71 -12.58 -8.24
N SER A 35 7.63 -11.84 -7.97
CA SER A 35 6.45 -11.73 -8.83
C SER A 35 5.52 -10.62 -8.33
N ILE A 36 4.61 -10.15 -9.18
CA ILE A 36 3.57 -9.18 -8.78
C ILE A 36 2.75 -9.68 -7.58
N ASP A 37 2.48 -10.99 -7.54
CA ASP A 37 1.73 -11.60 -6.44
C ASP A 37 2.55 -11.62 -5.16
N ALA A 38 3.79 -12.07 -5.18
CA ALA A 38 4.67 -12.08 -4.01
C ALA A 38 4.84 -10.67 -3.43
N ASP A 39 5.07 -9.69 -4.30
CA ASP A 39 5.31 -8.30 -3.90
C ASP A 39 4.05 -7.66 -3.26
N GLY A 40 2.86 -8.14 -3.64
CA GLY A 40 1.59 -7.68 -3.06
C GLY A 40 1.25 -8.24 -1.66
N ALA A 41 2.09 -9.10 -1.07
CA ALA A 41 1.80 -9.75 0.20
C ALA A 41 1.56 -8.76 1.36
N ALA A 42 2.38 -7.72 1.46
CA ALA A 42 2.22 -6.67 2.47
C ALA A 42 0.87 -5.95 2.30
N VAL A 43 0.55 -5.50 1.09
CA VAL A 43 -0.72 -4.81 0.81
C VAL A 43 -1.92 -5.69 1.16
N ARG A 44 -1.89 -6.98 0.79
CA ARG A 44 -2.98 -7.92 1.12
C ARG A 44 -3.10 -8.17 2.63
N ALA A 45 -1.98 -8.27 3.34
CA ALA A 45 -2.00 -8.41 4.79
C ALA A 45 -2.72 -7.23 5.47
N PHE A 46 -2.47 -6.01 5.01
CA PHE A 46 -3.07 -4.79 5.55
C PHE A 46 -4.47 -4.47 5.02
N ALA A 47 -4.81 -4.85 3.78
CA ALA A 47 -6.10 -4.52 3.17
C ALA A 47 -7.30 -5.13 3.93
N GLY A 48 -7.11 -6.29 4.57
CA GLY A 48 -8.14 -6.94 5.38
C GLY A 48 -8.14 -6.54 6.86
N ALA A 49 -7.31 -5.58 7.28
CA ALA A 49 -7.11 -5.26 8.70
C ALA A 49 -8.19 -4.36 9.30
N GLY A 50 -9.13 -3.84 8.50
CA GLY A 50 -10.20 -2.95 8.98
C GLY A 50 -9.71 -1.58 9.44
N ILE A 51 -8.52 -1.16 9.02
CA ILE A 51 -7.95 0.15 9.29
C ILE A 51 -7.63 0.87 7.97
N PRO A 52 -7.57 2.21 7.95
CA PRO A 52 -7.08 2.94 6.79
C PRO A 52 -5.62 2.61 6.47
N VAL A 53 -5.31 2.34 5.20
CA VAL A 53 -3.95 2.01 4.74
C VAL A 53 -3.61 2.87 3.53
N PHE A 54 -2.45 3.51 3.56
CA PHE A 54 -1.92 4.22 2.39
C PHE A 54 -0.95 3.32 1.63
N VAL A 55 -1.07 3.27 0.32
CA VAL A 55 -0.16 2.53 -0.56
C VAL A 55 0.34 3.48 -1.64
N THR A 56 1.64 3.71 -1.69
CA THR A 56 2.29 4.48 -2.75
C THR A 56 2.92 3.54 -3.75
N THR A 57 2.68 3.76 -5.04
CA THR A 57 3.29 2.98 -6.12
C THR A 57 4.02 3.91 -7.07
N SER A 58 5.26 3.57 -7.43
CA SER A 58 6.03 4.27 -8.45
C SER A 58 6.16 3.44 -9.72
N PHE A 59 5.91 4.05 -10.88
CA PHE A 59 6.09 3.40 -12.18
C PHE A 59 7.46 3.65 -12.81
N SER A 60 8.32 4.42 -12.14
CA SER A 60 9.62 4.80 -12.67
C SER A 60 10.52 3.59 -12.95
N LYS A 61 10.48 2.56 -12.09
CA LYS A 61 11.30 1.35 -12.24
C LYS A 61 10.58 0.28 -13.06
N THR A 62 9.32 -0.01 -12.73
CA THR A 62 8.48 -1.03 -13.40
C THR A 62 8.28 -0.75 -14.89
N PHE A 63 8.17 0.52 -15.31
CA PHE A 63 7.95 0.88 -16.71
C PHE A 63 9.10 1.72 -17.32
N SER A 64 10.23 1.85 -16.62
CA SER A 64 11.33 2.74 -17.02
C SER A 64 10.93 4.22 -17.22
N LEU A 65 9.81 4.66 -16.64
CA LEU A 65 9.27 6.02 -16.75
C LEU A 65 9.85 6.95 -15.67
N TYR A 66 11.18 7.02 -15.59
CA TYR A 66 11.87 7.80 -14.55
C TYR A 66 11.56 9.31 -14.64
N GLY A 67 11.55 9.86 -15.86
CA GLY A 67 11.34 11.29 -16.14
C GLY A 67 9.89 11.75 -16.08
N GLU A 68 8.93 10.84 -16.29
CA GLU A 68 7.51 11.19 -16.40
C GLU A 68 6.82 11.37 -15.04
N ARG A 69 7.51 11.04 -13.94
CA ARG A 69 7.03 11.20 -12.56
C ARG A 69 5.66 10.56 -12.31
N ILE A 70 5.37 9.46 -13.00
CA ILE A 70 4.09 8.75 -12.88
C ILE A 70 4.14 7.78 -11.70
N GLY A 71 3.11 7.85 -10.88
CA GLY A 71 2.86 6.95 -9.77
C GLY A 71 1.39 7.01 -9.39
N ALA A 72 1.04 6.25 -8.35
CA ALA A 72 -0.29 6.25 -7.78
C ALA A 72 -0.21 6.30 -6.25
N LEU A 73 -1.20 6.97 -5.65
CA LEU A 73 -1.51 6.82 -4.24
C LEU A 73 -2.86 6.12 -4.14
N SER A 74 -2.90 4.99 -3.44
CA SER A 74 -4.12 4.27 -3.13
C SER A 74 -4.39 4.35 -1.63
N VAL A 75 -5.66 4.44 -1.25
CA VAL A 75 -6.09 4.43 0.14
C VAL A 75 -7.11 3.32 0.33
N VAL A 76 -6.77 2.33 1.16
CA VAL A 76 -7.75 1.34 1.60
C VAL A 76 -8.64 2.03 2.63
N CYS A 77 -9.93 2.08 2.34
CA CYS A 77 -10.94 2.66 3.21
C CYS A 77 -11.78 1.55 3.83
N SER A 78 -12.30 1.82 5.03
CA SER A 78 -13.12 0.91 5.83
C SER A 78 -14.50 0.68 5.19
N ASP A 79 -15.02 1.69 4.48
CA ASP A 79 -16.28 1.63 3.76
C ASP A 79 -16.32 2.56 2.52
N ALA A 80 -17.40 2.43 1.75
CA ALA A 80 -17.62 3.21 0.53
C ALA A 80 -17.84 4.72 0.77
N ASP A 81 -18.34 5.11 1.94
CA ASP A 81 -18.57 6.52 2.27
C ASP A 81 -17.28 7.21 2.70
N GLU A 82 -16.40 6.51 3.41
CA GLU A 82 -15.02 6.92 3.66
C GLU A 82 -14.26 7.07 2.35
N ALA A 83 -14.36 6.08 1.45
CA ALA A 83 -13.75 6.17 0.13
C ALA A 83 -14.21 7.42 -0.65
N LYS A 84 -15.51 7.73 -0.63
CA LYS A 84 -16.03 8.97 -1.25
C LYS A 84 -15.45 10.23 -0.61
N ARG A 85 -15.26 10.27 0.71
CA ARG A 85 -14.65 11.42 1.40
C ARG A 85 -13.18 11.59 1.03
N VAL A 86 -12.43 10.49 0.93
CA VAL A 86 -11.02 10.48 0.53
C VAL A 86 -10.85 10.91 -0.94
N LEU A 87 -11.73 10.43 -1.82
CA LEU A 87 -11.67 10.73 -3.26
C LEU A 87 -12.25 12.10 -3.63
N LYS A 88 -12.96 12.79 -2.72
CA LYS A 88 -13.51 14.11 -3.01
C LYS A 88 -12.35 15.04 -3.39
N PRO A 89 -12.30 15.56 -4.63
CA PRO A 89 -11.37 16.63 -4.97
C PRO A 89 -11.63 17.76 -4.00
N GLY A 90 -10.58 18.23 -3.31
CA GLY A 90 -10.71 19.38 -2.43
C GLY A 90 -11.33 20.52 -3.21
N GLY A 91 -12.49 20.99 -2.74
CA GLY A 91 -13.21 22.10 -3.38
C GLY A 91 -12.31 23.31 -3.53
N ARG A 92 -11.89 23.54 -4.77
CA ARG A 92 -11.77 24.84 -5.40
C ARG A 92 -12.58 24.81 -6.67
#